data_AF-A0A194XLC5-F1
#
_entry.id   AF-A0A194XLC5-F1
#
_cell.length_a   1.000
_cell.length_b   1.000
_cell.length_c   1.000
_cell.angle_alpha   90.00
_cell.angle_beta   90.00
_cell.angle_gamma   90.00
#
_symmetry.space_group_name_H-M   'P 1'
#
loop_
_entity.id
_entity.type
_entity.pdbx_description
1 polymer ?
#
loop_
_entity_poly.entity_id
_entity_poly.type
_entity_poly.pdbx_seq_one_letter_code
_entity_poly.pdbx_strand_id
1 'polypeptide(L)'
;MNREVAISKALSKLLRHAAEEAGLKLDAEGYTPLDQVLKWQRLQSLQPTFEDIRTAVTDNAKQRFSMKLNPSLNTPPDPASENPSDWVIRANQGHSIAIDSAALLIPITIEAGNVPDIVVHGTYYAFYQPILASGGLKKMSRNHIHFSTGLPEDKGGVISGMRKDAELLIYIDIQKSLQDKTLWWISDNGVILTEGDENGLVLTKYWKKAEGRRQDVGVLWEDGEQVAELPQSVRNRKAPNGKGPRGRRENEKPKGNGGKGRGKPMKELDVLGGGDGLGTE
;
A
#
# COMPACT_ATOMS: atom_id res chain seq x y z
N MET A 1 10.69 -14.53 -7.60
CA MET A 1 9.93 -14.00 -6.44
C MET A 1 9.16 -15.18 -5.86
N ASN A 2 9.19 -15.41 -4.55
CA ASN A 2 8.43 -16.50 -3.91
C ASN A 2 6.92 -16.34 -4.22
N ARG A 3 6.20 -17.43 -4.55
CA ARG A 3 4.77 -17.45 -4.90
C ARG A 3 3.91 -16.88 -3.77
N GLU A 4 4.22 -17.21 -2.52
CA GLU A 4 3.54 -16.67 -1.33
C GLU A 4 3.65 -15.14 -1.26
N VAL A 5 4.84 -14.60 -1.55
CA VAL A 5 5.07 -13.14 -1.59
C VAL A 5 4.29 -12.50 -2.75
N ALA A 6 4.13 -13.19 -3.87
CA ALA A 6 3.32 -12.71 -4.99
C ALA A 6 1.83 -12.68 -4.63
N ILE A 7 1.31 -13.72 -3.97
CA ILE A 7 -0.06 -13.80 -3.46
C ILE A 7 -0.32 -12.66 -2.46
N SER A 8 0.53 -12.50 -1.45
CA SER A 8 0.40 -11.43 -0.45
C SER A 8 0.43 -10.03 -1.07
N LYS A 9 1.24 -9.81 -2.12
CA LYS A 9 1.25 -8.55 -2.86
C LYS A 9 0.00 -8.34 -3.70
N ALA A 10 -0.52 -9.39 -4.34
CA ALA A 10 -1.76 -9.34 -5.10
C ALA A 10 -2.95 -9.01 -4.18
N LEU A 11 -3.10 -9.73 -3.07
CA LEU A 11 -4.10 -9.44 -2.03
C LEU A 11 -3.97 -8.01 -1.50
N SER A 12 -2.77 -7.57 -1.14
CA SER A 12 -2.54 -6.20 -0.67
C SER A 12 -2.95 -5.16 -1.72
N LYS A 13 -2.69 -5.42 -3.00
CA LYS A 13 -3.07 -4.50 -4.08
C LYS A 13 -4.58 -4.43 -4.25
N LEU A 14 -5.23 -5.59 -4.29
CA LEU A 14 -6.67 -5.68 -4.47
C LEU A 14 -7.41 -5.02 -3.32
N LEU A 15 -7.19 -5.51 -2.09
CA LEU A 15 -7.95 -5.10 -0.91
C LEU A 15 -7.68 -3.66 -0.47
N ARG A 16 -6.55 -3.05 -0.86
CA ARG A 16 -6.20 -1.67 -0.45
C ARG A 16 -6.47 -0.62 -1.51
N HIS A 17 -6.49 -1.01 -2.79
CA HIS A 17 -6.41 -0.04 -3.89
C HIS A 17 -7.33 -0.36 -5.06
N ALA A 18 -7.55 -1.63 -5.39
CA ALA A 18 -8.19 -2.02 -6.64
C ALA A 18 -9.52 -2.77 -6.45
N ALA A 19 -10.10 -2.75 -5.25
CA ALA A 19 -11.35 -3.45 -4.94
C ALA A 19 -12.49 -2.95 -5.84
N GLU A 20 -12.69 -1.63 -5.89
CA GLU A 20 -13.71 -0.99 -6.74
C GLU A 20 -13.47 -1.28 -8.23
N GLU A 21 -12.23 -1.12 -8.73
CA GLU A 21 -11.85 -1.44 -10.11
C GLU A 21 -12.10 -2.92 -10.47
N ALA A 22 -11.98 -3.81 -9.48
CA ALA A 22 -12.24 -5.23 -9.64
C ALA A 22 -13.72 -5.62 -9.45
N GLY A 23 -14.61 -4.63 -9.23
CA GLY A 23 -16.03 -4.86 -8.99
C GLY A 23 -16.35 -5.43 -7.60
N LEU A 24 -15.40 -5.42 -6.67
CA LEU A 24 -15.59 -5.87 -5.30
C LEU A 24 -16.16 -4.74 -4.45
N LYS A 25 -17.19 -5.08 -3.66
CA LYS A 25 -17.74 -4.17 -2.64
C LYS A 25 -17.14 -4.55 -1.29
N LEU A 26 -16.47 -3.58 -0.67
CA LEU A 26 -16.07 -3.72 0.71
C LEU A 26 -17.20 -3.22 1.61
N ASP A 27 -17.44 -3.90 2.73
CA ASP A 27 -18.32 -3.39 3.77
C ASP A 27 -17.65 -2.26 4.58
N ALA A 28 -18.36 -1.74 5.59
CA ALA A 28 -17.84 -0.69 6.47
C ALA A 28 -16.56 -1.12 7.21
N GLU A 29 -16.39 -2.42 7.45
CA GLU A 29 -15.21 -3.03 8.07
C GLU A 29 -14.14 -3.45 7.04
N GLY A 30 -14.28 -3.08 5.77
CA GLY A 30 -13.32 -3.40 4.71
C GLY A 30 -13.32 -4.86 4.26
N TYR A 31 -14.26 -5.69 4.73
CA TYR A 31 -14.37 -7.10 4.35
C TYR A 31 -15.09 -7.28 3.01
N THR A 32 -14.70 -8.33 2.29
CA THR A 32 -15.34 -8.78 1.05
C THR A 32 -15.31 -10.31 0.95
N PRO A 33 -16.26 -10.96 0.25
CA PRO A 33 -16.25 -12.41 0.05
C PRO A 33 -14.94 -12.92 -0.59
N LEU A 34 -14.36 -13.97 -0.01
CA LEU A 34 -13.07 -14.51 -0.45
C LEU A 34 -13.19 -15.19 -1.83
N ASP A 35 -14.30 -15.86 -2.13
CA ASP A 35 -14.54 -16.45 -3.45
C ASP A 35 -14.49 -15.40 -4.58
N GLN A 36 -14.99 -14.19 -4.34
CA GLN A 36 -14.93 -13.08 -5.30
C GLN A 36 -13.52 -12.53 -5.43
N VAL A 37 -12.77 -12.43 -4.32
CA VAL A 37 -11.36 -12.04 -4.32
C VAL A 37 -10.53 -13.00 -5.18
N LEU A 38 -10.75 -14.32 -5.05
CA LEU A 38 -10.03 -15.34 -5.80
C LEU A 38 -10.31 -15.32 -7.31
N LYS A 39 -11.43 -14.74 -7.75
CA LYS A 39 -11.76 -14.55 -9.17
C LYS A 39 -10.98 -13.41 -9.84
N TRP A 40 -10.26 -12.58 -9.08
CA TRP A 40 -9.49 -11.49 -9.67
C TRP A 40 -8.31 -12.03 -10.50
N GLN A 41 -8.28 -11.72 -11.80
CA GLN A 41 -7.34 -12.30 -12.80
C GLN A 41 -5.87 -12.37 -12.32
N ARG A 42 -5.38 -11.31 -11.65
CA ARG A 42 -4.00 -11.30 -11.15
C ARG A 42 -3.76 -12.31 -10.03
N LEU A 43 -4.73 -12.49 -9.14
CA LEU A 43 -4.65 -13.47 -8.07
C LEU A 43 -4.89 -14.88 -8.64
N GLN A 44 -5.90 -15.04 -9.49
CA GLN A 44 -6.21 -16.30 -10.17
C GLN A 44 -5.02 -16.85 -10.98
N SER A 45 -4.24 -15.98 -11.63
CA SER A 45 -3.03 -16.37 -12.38
C SER A 45 -1.93 -17.01 -11.52
N LEU A 46 -1.99 -16.84 -10.20
CA LEU A 46 -1.07 -17.46 -9.24
C LEU A 46 -1.59 -18.81 -8.72
N GLN A 47 -2.80 -19.18 -9.11
CA GLN A 47 -3.52 -20.40 -8.71
C GLN A 47 -3.43 -20.65 -7.20
N PRO A 48 -3.85 -19.70 -6.34
CA PRO A 48 -3.78 -19.88 -4.89
C PRO A 48 -4.77 -20.97 -4.45
N THR A 49 -4.34 -21.82 -3.53
CA THR A 49 -5.22 -22.71 -2.76
C THR A 49 -5.81 -21.94 -1.57
N PHE A 50 -6.83 -22.51 -0.92
CA PHE A 50 -7.33 -21.97 0.35
C PHE A 50 -6.21 -21.89 1.40
N GLU A 51 -5.36 -22.92 1.48
CA GLU A 51 -4.24 -22.96 2.41
C GLU A 51 -3.20 -21.87 2.13
N ASP A 52 -2.96 -21.50 0.86
CA ASP A 52 -2.09 -20.37 0.54
C ASP A 52 -2.66 -19.04 1.08
N ILE A 53 -3.98 -18.86 1.03
CA ILE A 53 -4.66 -17.68 1.59
C ILE A 53 -4.64 -17.71 3.12
N ARG A 54 -4.96 -18.86 3.71
CA ARG A 54 -4.91 -19.06 5.15
C ARG A 54 -3.52 -18.76 5.67
N THR A 55 -2.48 -19.29 5.03
CA THR A 55 -1.08 -18.98 5.33
C THR A 55 -0.78 -17.50 5.18
N ALA A 56 -1.28 -16.83 4.13
CA ALA A 56 -1.08 -15.39 3.96
C ALA A 56 -1.73 -14.54 5.07
N VAL A 57 -2.81 -15.04 5.68
CA VAL A 57 -3.50 -14.42 6.82
C VAL A 57 -2.78 -14.74 8.14
N THR A 58 -2.35 -15.99 8.35
CA THR A 58 -1.70 -16.43 9.60
C THR A 58 -0.22 -16.08 9.68
N ASP A 59 0.48 -15.95 8.54
CA ASP A 59 1.90 -15.61 8.50
C ASP A 59 2.15 -14.23 9.15
N ASN A 60 2.91 -14.31 10.24
CA ASN A 60 3.03 -13.28 11.24
C ASN A 60 3.95 -12.13 10.86
N ALA A 61 4.72 -12.25 9.77
CA ALA A 61 5.74 -11.24 9.46
C ALA A 61 5.18 -9.80 9.41
N LYS A 62 3.91 -9.62 9.01
CA LYS A 62 3.23 -8.30 9.03
C LYS A 62 1.73 -8.31 9.38
N GLN A 63 1.10 -9.46 9.64
CA GLN A 63 -0.34 -9.59 9.96
C GLN A 63 -1.23 -8.68 9.08
N ARG A 64 -1.08 -8.78 7.75
CA ARG A 64 -1.62 -7.79 6.80
C ARG A 64 -3.11 -7.89 6.55
N PHE A 65 -3.68 -9.07 6.81
CA PHE A 65 -5.02 -9.45 6.45
C PHE A 65 -5.71 -10.07 7.64
N SER A 66 -7.02 -9.93 7.69
CA SER A 66 -7.87 -10.66 8.62
C SER A 66 -8.94 -11.39 7.82
N MET A 67 -9.29 -12.58 8.28
CA MET A 67 -10.28 -13.43 7.67
C MET A 67 -11.25 -13.93 8.73
N LYS A 68 -12.54 -13.90 8.45
CA LYS A 68 -13.61 -14.39 9.34
C LYS A 68 -14.66 -15.14 8.52
N LEU A 69 -15.46 -15.96 9.18
CA LEU A 69 -16.60 -16.60 8.54
C LEU A 69 -17.54 -15.56 7.95
N ASN A 70 -18.11 -15.85 6.78
CA ASN A 70 -19.00 -14.95 6.08
C ASN A 70 -20.32 -14.80 6.84
N PRO A 71 -20.58 -13.65 7.48
CA PRO A 71 -21.77 -13.46 8.30
C PRO A 71 -23.04 -13.30 7.45
N SER A 72 -22.90 -13.15 6.13
CA SER A 72 -24.03 -12.96 5.20
C SER A 72 -24.66 -14.28 4.76
N LEU A 73 -24.11 -15.43 5.15
CA LEU A 73 -24.68 -16.73 4.85
C LEU A 73 -25.84 -17.05 5.79
N ASN A 74 -26.92 -17.63 5.24
CA ASN A 74 -28.14 -17.96 5.99
C ASN A 74 -27.88 -18.90 7.17
N THR A 75 -26.90 -19.80 7.03
CA THR A 75 -26.42 -20.70 8.08
C THR A 75 -24.96 -20.37 8.34
N PRO A 76 -24.55 -20.19 9.61
CA PRO A 76 -23.14 -20.04 9.94
C PRO A 76 -22.34 -21.21 9.38
N PRO A 77 -21.33 -20.94 8.54
CA PRO A 77 -20.50 -22.01 8.00
C PRO A 77 -19.65 -22.68 9.09
N ASP A 78 -19.18 -23.89 8.80
CA ASP A 78 -18.25 -24.60 9.69
C ASP A 78 -16.94 -23.77 9.82
N PRO A 79 -16.46 -23.47 11.04
CA PRO A 79 -15.15 -22.86 11.26
C PRO A 79 -13.96 -23.61 10.62
N ALA A 80 -14.12 -24.90 10.32
CA ALA A 80 -13.14 -25.73 9.62
C ALA A 80 -13.35 -25.76 8.09
N SER A 81 -14.33 -25.04 7.54
CA SER A 81 -14.59 -25.02 6.10
C SER A 81 -13.39 -24.47 5.33
N GLU A 82 -13.01 -25.17 4.25
CA GLU A 82 -12.00 -24.70 3.30
C GLU A 82 -12.64 -24.08 2.04
N ASN A 83 -13.98 -23.98 1.99
CA ASN A 83 -14.68 -23.39 0.87
C ASN A 83 -14.57 -21.87 0.90
N PRO A 84 -13.97 -21.21 -0.12
CA PRO A 84 -13.79 -19.76 -0.12
C PRO A 84 -15.08 -18.93 0.02
N SER A 85 -16.26 -19.46 -0.35
CA SER A 85 -17.54 -18.72 -0.18
C SER A 85 -17.93 -18.51 1.29
N ASP A 86 -17.37 -19.33 2.17
CA ASP A 86 -17.69 -19.37 3.59
C ASP A 86 -16.89 -18.34 4.38
N TRP A 87 -16.01 -17.60 3.71
CA TRP A 87 -15.08 -16.66 4.33
C TRP A 87 -15.18 -15.27 3.70
N VAL A 88 -14.97 -14.27 4.54
CA VAL A 88 -14.69 -12.90 4.12
C VAL A 88 -13.29 -12.51 4.54
N ILE A 89 -12.62 -11.69 3.72
CA ILE A 89 -11.25 -11.24 3.95
C ILE A 89 -11.16 -9.73 3.83
N ARG A 90 -10.29 -9.10 4.63
CA ARG A 90 -9.93 -7.68 4.55
C ARG A 90 -8.43 -7.47 4.61
N ALA A 91 -7.97 -6.28 4.22
CA ALA A 91 -6.67 -5.77 4.63
C ALA A 91 -6.81 -5.01 5.96
N ASN A 92 -5.84 -5.14 6.85
CA ASN A 92 -5.91 -4.52 8.18
C ASN A 92 -5.54 -3.02 8.16
N GLN A 93 -4.78 -2.58 7.15
CA GLN A 93 -4.34 -1.19 7.01
C GLN A 93 -3.82 -0.88 5.59
N GLY A 94 -3.60 0.40 5.31
CA GLY A 94 -2.90 0.86 4.11
C GLY A 94 -3.80 1.11 2.90
N HIS A 95 -5.10 1.27 3.13
CA HIS A 95 -6.11 1.61 2.14
C HIS A 95 -5.84 2.98 1.48
N SER A 96 -6.13 3.06 0.19
CA SER A 96 -6.33 4.32 -0.54
C SER A 96 -7.79 4.49 -0.99
N ILE A 97 -8.60 3.44 -0.86
CA ILE A 97 -10.05 3.48 -1.01
C ILE A 97 -10.65 4.04 0.28
N ALA A 98 -11.74 4.80 0.17
CA ALA A 98 -12.40 5.38 1.34
C ALA A 98 -13.02 4.25 2.18
N ILE A 99 -12.49 4.03 3.37
CA ILE A 99 -13.07 3.16 4.39
C ILE A 99 -13.14 4.00 5.66
N ASP A 100 -14.23 3.89 6.40
CA ASP A 100 -14.38 4.57 7.67
C ASP A 100 -13.32 4.07 8.66
N SER A 101 -12.34 4.91 8.94
CA SER A 101 -11.22 4.64 9.84
C SER A 101 -11.71 4.25 11.25
N ALA A 102 -12.87 4.77 11.69
CA ALA A 102 -13.44 4.48 13.00
C ALA A 102 -14.01 3.06 13.10
N ALA A 103 -14.38 2.43 11.98
CA ALA A 103 -14.86 1.05 11.97
C ALA A 103 -13.74 0.01 12.10
N LEU A 104 -12.48 0.41 11.86
CA LEU A 104 -11.35 -0.50 11.76
C LEU A 104 -10.29 -0.33 12.85
N LEU A 105 -10.23 0.84 13.46
CA LEU A 105 -9.08 1.27 14.25
C LEU A 105 -9.51 1.73 15.64
N ILE A 106 -8.72 1.39 16.63
CA ILE A 106 -8.95 1.82 18.02
C ILE A 106 -8.36 3.23 18.18
N PRO A 107 -9.13 4.23 18.61
CA PRO A 107 -8.62 5.57 18.86
C PRO A 107 -7.53 5.57 19.93
N ILE A 108 -6.44 6.29 19.68
CA ILE A 108 -5.39 6.56 20.66
C ILE A 108 -5.72 7.89 21.33
N THR A 109 -5.91 7.86 22.65
CA THR A 109 -6.25 9.06 23.43
C THR A 109 -5.49 9.06 24.75
N ILE A 110 -5.27 10.25 25.31
CA ILE A 110 -4.60 10.39 26.61
C ILE A 110 -5.48 9.75 27.70
N GLU A 111 -6.81 9.95 27.58
CA GLU A 111 -7.81 9.50 28.53
C GLU A 111 -7.94 7.98 28.58
N ALA A 112 -7.83 7.30 27.44
CA ALA A 112 -7.83 5.84 27.38
C ALA A 112 -6.52 5.21 27.89
N GLY A 113 -5.48 6.00 28.15
CA GLY A 113 -4.19 5.52 28.64
C GLY A 113 -3.48 4.58 27.66
N ASN A 114 -3.83 4.62 26.37
CA ASN A 114 -3.32 3.73 25.33
C ASN A 114 -2.31 4.41 24.40
N VAL A 115 -1.70 5.52 24.84
CA VAL A 115 -0.68 6.25 24.08
C VAL A 115 0.62 5.43 24.05
N PRO A 116 1.15 5.09 22.86
CA PRO A 116 2.40 4.34 22.75
C PRO A 116 3.62 5.20 23.11
N ASP A 117 4.60 4.59 23.76
CA ASP A 117 5.86 5.25 24.14
C ASP A 117 6.70 5.67 22.92
N ILE A 118 6.68 4.84 21.87
CA ILE A 118 7.44 5.04 20.64
C ILE A 118 6.47 5.10 19.46
N VAL A 119 6.63 6.14 18.64
CA VAL A 119 5.95 6.28 17.34
C VAL A 119 7.00 6.68 16.33
N VAL A 120 7.35 5.75 15.43
CA VAL A 120 8.45 5.95 14.48
C VAL A 120 8.04 5.68 13.04
N HIS A 121 8.43 6.58 12.14
CA HIS A 121 8.29 6.45 10.70
C HIS A 121 9.64 6.15 10.04
N GLY A 122 9.69 5.11 9.21
CA GLY A 122 10.87 4.78 8.42
C GLY A 122 10.74 5.27 6.98
N THR A 123 11.71 6.07 6.53
CA THR A 123 11.77 6.61 5.17
C THR A 123 13.16 6.41 4.54
N TYR A 124 13.40 7.03 3.39
CA TYR A 124 14.66 7.00 2.65
C TYR A 124 15.26 8.38 2.57
N TYR A 125 16.59 8.47 2.42
CA TYR A 125 17.29 9.75 2.30
C TYR A 125 16.77 10.60 1.14
N ALA A 126 16.40 9.95 0.04
CA ALA A 126 15.80 10.58 -1.14
C ALA A 126 14.52 11.39 -0.85
N PHE A 127 13.81 11.10 0.24
CA PHE A 127 12.56 11.76 0.60
C PHE A 127 12.72 12.76 1.75
N TYR A 128 13.89 12.83 2.38
CA TYR A 128 14.09 13.71 3.54
C TYR A 128 13.86 15.18 3.19
N GLN A 129 14.52 15.67 2.13
CA GLN A 129 14.35 17.07 1.68
C GLN A 129 12.91 17.38 1.23
N PRO A 130 12.23 16.53 0.42
CA PRO A 130 10.80 16.70 0.15
C PRO A 130 9.91 16.75 1.40
N ILE A 131 10.18 15.94 2.42
CA ILE A 131 9.42 15.92 3.68
C ILE A 131 9.60 17.25 4.43
N LEU A 132 10.83 17.77 4.51
CA LEU A 132 11.10 19.07 5.12
C LEU A 132 10.42 20.20 4.34
N ALA A 133 10.50 20.17 3.01
CA ALA A 133 9.88 21.17 2.15
C ALA A 133 8.34 21.18 2.26
N SER A 134 7.71 20.03 2.54
CA SER A 134 6.27 19.97 2.84
C SER A 134 5.91 20.33 4.27
N GLY A 135 6.89 20.61 5.14
CA GLY A 135 6.67 20.93 6.55
C GLY A 135 6.37 19.72 7.44
N GLY A 136 6.53 18.49 6.94
CA GLY A 136 6.19 17.28 7.71
C GLY A 136 5.93 16.04 6.86
N LEU A 137 5.56 14.94 7.53
CA LEU A 137 5.19 13.67 6.91
C LEU A 137 3.78 13.77 6.33
N LYS A 138 3.57 13.33 5.08
CA LYS A 138 2.27 13.39 4.40
C LYS A 138 1.68 11.99 4.19
N LYS A 139 0.35 11.85 4.26
CA LYS A 139 -0.36 10.59 3.93
C LYS A 139 -0.20 10.16 2.48
N MET A 140 0.25 11.07 1.61
CA MET A 140 0.41 10.88 0.17
C MET A 140 -0.91 10.40 -0.46
N SER A 141 -0.90 9.26 -1.15
CA SER A 141 -2.09 8.68 -1.78
C SER A 141 -2.83 7.67 -0.90
N ARG A 142 -2.52 7.58 0.40
CA ARG A 142 -3.21 6.70 1.36
C ARG A 142 -4.13 7.53 2.26
N ASN A 143 -5.02 6.87 2.98
CA ASN A 143 -5.89 7.54 3.95
C ASN A 143 -5.10 8.04 5.18
N HIS A 144 -4.06 7.29 5.57
CA HIS A 144 -3.27 7.57 6.76
C HIS A 144 -1.77 7.58 6.48
N ILE A 145 -1.03 8.30 7.32
CA ILE A 145 0.40 8.12 7.55
C ILE A 145 0.58 6.93 8.51
N HIS A 146 1.54 6.05 8.20
CA HIS A 146 1.79 4.81 8.94
C HIS A 146 3.04 4.94 9.81
N PHE A 147 2.92 4.52 11.07
CA PHE A 147 4.00 4.50 12.05
C PHE A 147 4.10 3.13 12.71
N SER A 148 5.26 2.86 13.29
CA SER A 148 5.58 1.64 14.04
C SER A 148 5.79 1.98 15.51
N THR A 149 5.52 1.05 16.41
CA THR A 149 5.80 1.17 17.85
C THR A 149 7.22 0.73 18.24
N GLY A 150 8.05 0.44 17.24
CA GLY A 150 9.42 -0.04 17.41
C GLY A 150 10.10 -0.28 16.06
N LEU A 151 11.38 -0.63 16.11
CA LEU A 151 12.18 -0.98 14.94
C LEU A 151 12.04 -2.47 14.58
N PRO A 152 12.23 -2.84 13.31
CA PRO A 152 12.21 -4.24 12.88
C PRO A 152 13.21 -5.16 13.61
N GLU A 153 14.27 -4.59 14.18
CA GLU A 153 15.32 -5.33 14.92
C GLU A 153 15.01 -5.50 16.42
N ASP A 154 13.97 -4.86 16.94
CA ASP A 154 13.70 -4.86 18.37
C ASP A 154 13.30 -6.26 18.84
N LYS A 155 14.00 -6.75 19.87
CA LYS A 155 13.81 -8.09 20.45
C LYS A 155 12.43 -8.30 21.07
N GLY A 156 11.64 -7.24 21.22
CA GLY A 156 10.29 -7.25 21.78
C GLY A 156 9.20 -7.78 20.85
N GLY A 157 9.54 -8.23 19.63
CA GLY A 157 8.57 -8.87 18.73
C GLY A 157 7.57 -7.90 18.09
N VAL A 158 7.90 -6.60 18.02
CA VAL A 158 7.04 -5.60 17.39
C VAL A 158 6.87 -5.91 15.91
N ILE A 159 5.62 -6.07 15.46
CA ILE A 159 5.29 -6.26 14.04
C ILE A 159 5.46 -4.91 13.33
N SER A 160 6.70 -4.59 12.97
CA SER A 160 6.99 -3.32 12.31
C SER A 160 6.49 -3.32 10.86
N GLY A 161 5.48 -2.48 10.60
CA GLY A 161 5.05 -2.13 9.24
C GLY A 161 6.15 -1.49 8.41
N MET A 162 7.21 -0.99 9.07
CA MET A 162 8.38 -0.37 8.46
C MET A 162 9.05 -1.29 7.44
N ARG A 163 9.63 -0.69 6.41
CA ARG A 163 10.41 -1.43 5.42
C ARG A 163 11.78 -1.74 6.01
N LYS A 164 12.23 -3.00 5.88
CA LYS A 164 13.54 -3.45 6.37
C LYS A 164 14.71 -2.65 5.79
N ASP A 165 14.54 -2.04 4.61
CA ASP A 165 15.53 -1.22 3.93
C ASP A 165 15.35 0.29 4.16
N ALA A 166 14.50 0.72 5.10
CA ALA A 166 14.43 2.13 5.50
C ALA A 166 15.83 2.62 5.93
N GLU A 167 16.17 3.84 5.53
CA GLU A 167 17.48 4.46 5.76
C GLU A 167 17.43 5.55 6.83
N LEU A 168 16.26 6.16 7.07
CA LEU A 168 16.08 7.26 8.00
C LEU A 168 14.86 7.00 8.89
N LEU A 169 14.98 7.34 10.17
CA LEU A 169 13.95 7.19 11.19
C LEU A 169 13.50 8.58 11.65
N ILE A 170 12.18 8.77 11.76
CA ILE A 170 11.57 9.99 12.31
C ILE A 170 10.67 9.57 13.46
N TYR A 171 11.02 9.99 14.67
CA TYR A 171 10.29 9.74 15.91
C TYR A 171 9.34 10.90 16.19
N ILE A 172 8.10 10.57 16.54
CA ILE A 172 7.02 11.54 16.72
C ILE A 172 6.67 11.69 18.20
N ASP A 173 6.46 12.94 18.61
CA ASP A 173 5.79 13.31 19.83
C ASP A 173 4.28 13.20 19.65
N ILE A 174 3.78 11.97 19.77
CA ILE A 174 2.35 11.71 19.69
C ILE A 174 1.57 12.42 20.80
N GLN A 175 2.16 12.61 21.98
CA GLN A 175 1.48 13.27 23.09
C GLN A 175 1.24 14.75 22.79
N LYS A 176 2.26 15.44 22.28
CA LYS A 176 2.11 16.83 21.80
C LYS A 176 1.11 16.92 20.65
N SER A 177 1.12 15.97 19.72
CA SER A 177 0.17 15.92 18.61
C SER A 177 -1.29 15.69 19.06
N LEU A 178 -1.51 14.85 20.07
CA LEU A 178 -2.82 14.61 20.69
C LEU A 178 -3.33 15.83 21.45
N GLN A 179 -2.46 16.54 22.17
CA GLN A 179 -2.79 17.81 22.84
C GLN A 179 -3.27 18.86 21.84
N ASP A 180 -2.62 18.91 20.67
CA ASP A 180 -3.02 19.73 19.52
C ASP A 180 -4.20 19.15 18.72
N LYS A 181 -4.94 18.18 19.29
CA LYS A 181 -6.18 17.59 18.77
C LYS A 181 -6.04 16.84 17.44
N THR A 182 -4.83 16.42 17.09
CA THR A 182 -4.64 15.49 15.96
C THR A 182 -5.22 14.13 16.33
N LEU A 183 -5.99 13.52 15.42
CA LEU A 183 -6.55 12.19 15.64
C LEU A 183 -5.54 11.10 15.29
N TRP A 184 -5.44 10.11 16.17
CA TRP A 184 -4.55 8.97 16.03
C TRP A 184 -5.30 7.68 16.34
N TRP A 185 -4.88 6.59 15.71
CA TRP A 185 -5.45 5.27 15.92
C TRP A 185 -4.38 4.19 15.92
N ILE A 186 -4.69 3.05 16.54
CA ILE A 186 -3.95 1.81 16.45
C ILE A 186 -4.83 0.75 15.77
N SER A 187 -4.23 0.06 14.81
CA SER A 187 -4.86 -1.09 14.13
C SER A 187 -4.68 -2.38 14.94
N ASP A 188 -5.44 -3.42 14.60
CA ASP A 188 -5.36 -4.75 15.24
C ASP A 188 -3.94 -5.36 15.29
N ASN A 189 -3.07 -5.01 14.33
CA ASN A 189 -1.69 -5.47 14.27
C ASN A 189 -0.67 -4.47 14.84
N GLY A 190 -1.12 -3.49 15.61
CA GLY A 190 -0.27 -2.54 16.33
C GLY A 190 0.32 -1.43 15.47
N VAL A 191 -0.09 -1.29 14.20
CA VAL A 191 0.34 -0.16 13.36
C VAL A 191 -0.40 1.10 13.81
N ILE A 192 0.38 2.15 14.07
CA ILE A 192 -0.11 3.47 14.48
C ILE A 192 -0.39 4.32 13.24
N LEU A 193 -1.52 5.02 13.24
CA LEU A 193 -2.12 5.66 12.08
C LEU A 193 -2.62 7.05 12.44
N THR A 194 -2.45 8.01 11.53
CA THR A 194 -3.12 9.31 11.60
C THR A 194 -3.36 9.83 10.18
N GLU A 195 -4.44 10.57 9.99
CA GLU A 195 -4.68 11.28 8.73
C GLU A 195 -3.79 12.52 8.59
N GLY A 196 -3.21 12.98 9.71
CA GLY A 196 -2.52 14.27 9.82
C GLY A 196 -3.50 15.39 10.21
N ASP A 197 -3.04 16.63 10.02
CA ASP A 197 -3.87 17.83 10.10
C ASP A 197 -4.83 17.97 8.89
N GLU A 198 -5.49 19.12 8.77
CA GLU A 198 -6.34 19.47 7.62
C GLU A 198 -5.65 19.37 6.25
N ASN A 199 -4.32 19.43 6.20
CA ASN A 199 -3.51 19.29 4.98
C ASN A 199 -2.98 17.86 4.79
N GLY A 200 -3.33 16.94 5.69
CA GLY A 200 -2.89 15.56 5.72
C GLY A 200 -1.42 15.40 6.14
N LEU A 201 -0.93 16.31 7.00
CA LEU A 201 0.46 16.37 7.47
C LEU A 201 0.60 16.05 8.96
N VAL A 202 1.67 15.34 9.31
CA VAL A 202 2.26 15.35 10.66
C VAL A 202 3.44 16.30 10.62
N LEU A 203 3.23 17.49 11.17
CA LEU A 203 4.16 18.62 11.11
C LEU A 203 5.48 18.33 11.83
N THR A 204 6.57 18.96 11.36
CA THR A 204 7.91 18.86 11.96
C THR A 204 7.96 19.31 13.42
N LYS A 205 7.05 20.18 13.88
CA LYS A 205 6.94 20.58 15.30
C LYS A 205 6.63 19.42 16.27
N TYR A 206 6.20 18.27 15.73
CA TYR A 206 5.98 17.04 16.48
C TYR A 206 7.13 16.05 16.35
N TRP A 207 8.26 16.40 15.72
CA TRP A 207 9.39 15.49 15.63
C TRP A 207 10.19 15.53 16.93
N LYS A 208 10.23 14.41 17.65
CA LYS A 208 11.14 14.22 18.80
C LYS A 208 12.58 14.08 18.32
N LYS A 209 12.77 13.31 17.24
CA LYS A 209 14.09 12.98 16.73
C LYS A 209 14.02 12.54 15.27
N ALA A 210 15.03 12.89 14.46
CA ALA A 210 15.25 12.24 13.18
C ALA A 210 16.71 11.82 13.05
N GLU A 211 16.96 10.58 12.65
CA GLU A 211 18.32 10.04 12.56
C GLU A 211 18.50 9.04 11.42
N GLY A 212 19.74 8.90 10.97
CA GLY A 212 20.11 7.83 10.05
C GLY A 212 19.96 6.47 10.72
N ARG A 213 19.21 5.57 10.09
CA ARG A 213 19.09 4.16 10.51
C ARG A 213 20.33 3.35 10.13
N ARG A 214 20.99 3.74 9.04
CA ARG A 214 22.11 3.05 8.43
C ARG A 214 23.11 4.06 7.93
N GLN A 215 24.40 3.78 8.11
CA GLN A 215 25.52 4.69 7.80
C GLN A 215 25.62 5.82 8.83
N ASP A 216 26.81 6.41 8.92
CA ASP A 216 27.21 7.39 9.93
C ASP A 216 26.63 8.80 9.63
N VAL A 217 25.30 8.88 9.54
CA VAL A 217 24.55 10.13 9.30
C VAL A 217 24.25 10.84 10.61
N GLY A 218 24.16 10.10 11.72
CA GLY A 218 23.87 10.64 13.03
C GLY A 218 22.46 11.22 13.17
N VAL A 219 22.30 12.10 14.16
CA VAL A 219 21.06 12.83 14.46
C VAL A 219 20.98 14.07 13.58
N LEU A 220 19.85 14.25 12.92
CA LEU A 220 19.54 15.37 12.03
C LEU A 220 18.54 16.34 12.65
N TRP A 221 17.71 15.85 13.56
CA TRP A 221 16.65 16.59 14.21
C TRP A 221 16.50 16.13 15.65
N GLU A 222 16.29 17.05 16.57
CA GLU A 222 16.07 16.78 18.00
C GLU A 222 15.13 17.84 18.58
N ASP A 223 14.13 17.41 19.34
CA ASP A 223 13.16 18.26 20.06
C ASP A 223 12.51 19.38 19.22
N GLY A 224 12.18 19.07 17.97
CA GLY A 224 11.53 20.01 17.06
C GLY A 224 12.50 20.94 16.31
N GLU A 225 13.81 20.85 16.55
CA GLU A 225 14.84 21.64 15.86
C GLU A 225 15.76 20.80 14.97
N GLN A 226 16.18 21.38 13.85
CA GLN A 226 17.16 20.76 12.97
C GLN A 226 18.57 21.01 13.53
N VAL A 227 19.27 19.93 13.91
CA VAL A 227 20.61 20.00 14.49
C VAL A 227 21.73 19.70 13.50
N ALA A 228 21.41 19.02 12.38
CA ALA A 228 22.37 18.75 11.32
C ALA A 228 21.70 18.65 9.94
N GLU A 229 22.52 18.76 8.89
CA GLU A 229 22.10 18.46 7.53
C GLU A 229 22.43 17.03 7.15
N LEU A 230 21.65 16.49 6.21
CA LEU A 230 21.94 15.19 5.61
C LEU A 230 23.29 15.26 4.87
N PRO A 231 24.26 14.36 5.15
CA PRO A 231 25.58 14.43 4.53
C PRO A 231 25.52 14.42 2.99
N GLN A 232 26.45 15.13 2.34
CA GLN A 232 26.48 15.23 0.87
C GLN A 232 26.57 13.86 0.18
N SER A 233 27.22 12.88 0.82
CA SER A 233 27.34 11.50 0.33
C SER A 233 26.00 10.79 0.14
N VAL A 234 24.94 11.22 0.83
CA VAL A 234 23.61 10.60 0.79
C VAL A 234 22.50 11.55 0.30
N ARG A 235 22.73 12.87 0.27
CA ARG A 235 21.72 13.90 -0.08
C ARG A 235 21.08 13.73 -1.45
N ASN A 236 21.82 13.18 -2.41
CA ASN A 236 21.36 12.99 -3.78
C ASN A 236 21.09 11.52 -4.15
N ARG A 237 20.94 10.62 -3.16
CA ARG A 237 20.57 9.24 -3.45
C ARG A 237 19.21 9.17 -4.14
N LYS A 238 19.14 8.37 -5.19
CA LYS A 238 17.87 8.06 -5.86
C LYS A 238 17.00 7.22 -4.94
N ALA A 239 15.69 7.47 -4.99
CA ALA A 239 14.73 6.59 -4.37
C ALA A 239 14.89 5.15 -4.90
N PRO A 240 14.75 4.11 -4.05
CA PRO A 240 14.82 2.74 -4.52
C PRO A 240 13.77 2.46 -5.61
N ASN A 241 14.06 1.52 -6.52
CA ASN A 241 13.22 1.22 -7.68
C ASN A 241 11.73 1.04 -7.30
N GLY A 242 10.86 1.72 -8.04
CA GLY A 242 9.41 1.71 -7.82
C GLY A 242 8.91 2.59 -6.67
N LYS A 243 9.78 3.39 -6.03
CA LYS A 243 9.43 4.25 -4.89
C LYS A 243 9.47 5.76 -5.20
N GLY A 244 9.92 6.17 -6.37
CA GLY A 244 9.86 7.58 -6.81
C GLY A 244 8.43 8.03 -7.14
N PRO A 245 8.18 9.35 -7.27
CA PRO A 245 6.92 9.87 -7.79
C PRO A 245 6.61 9.16 -9.11
N ARG A 246 5.43 8.54 -9.23
CA ARG A 246 4.96 8.07 -10.53
C ARG A 246 4.71 9.31 -11.37
N GLY A 247 5.67 9.69 -12.20
CA GLY A 247 5.47 10.71 -13.21
C GLY A 247 4.20 10.38 -13.98
N ARG A 248 3.37 11.40 -14.20
CA ARG A 248 2.27 11.34 -15.17
C ARG A 248 2.92 10.83 -16.46
N ARG A 249 2.56 9.63 -16.92
CA ARG A 249 2.95 9.18 -18.25
C ARG A 249 2.27 10.14 -19.21
N GLU A 250 2.99 11.14 -19.70
CA GLU A 250 2.63 11.74 -20.97
C GLU A 250 2.61 10.62 -22.00
N ASN A 251 1.55 10.61 -22.81
CA ASN A 251 1.32 9.64 -23.86
C ASN A 251 2.47 9.67 -24.87
N GLU A 252 3.55 8.91 -24.62
CA GLU A 252 4.47 8.53 -25.67
C GLU A 252 3.73 7.59 -26.62
N LYS A 253 3.42 8.11 -27.80
CA LYS A 253 2.88 7.38 -28.94
C LYS A 253 3.66 6.06 -29.13
N PRO A 254 2.98 4.93 -29.41
CA PRO A 254 3.67 3.68 -29.60
C PRO A 254 4.59 3.78 -30.83
N LYS A 255 5.90 3.61 -30.62
CA LYS A 255 6.87 3.42 -31.70
C LYS A 255 6.45 2.19 -32.49
N GLY A 256 6.09 2.41 -33.75
CA GLY A 256 5.74 1.36 -34.71
C GLY A 256 6.85 0.31 -34.79
N ASN A 257 6.44 -0.95 -34.65
CA ASN A 257 7.32 -2.09 -34.80
C ASN A 257 7.64 -2.24 -36.29
N GLY A 258 8.88 -1.93 -36.68
CA GLY A 258 9.40 -2.11 -38.03
C GLY A 258 9.50 -3.59 -38.38
N GLY A 259 8.42 -4.15 -38.93
CA GLY A 259 8.41 -5.48 -39.52
C GLY A 259 9.19 -5.51 -40.83
N LYS A 260 10.28 -6.27 -40.87
CA LYS A 260 11.03 -6.63 -42.08
C LYS A 260 10.10 -7.30 -43.10
N GLY A 261 9.74 -6.59 -44.16
CA GLY A 261 9.10 -7.17 -45.35
C GLY A 261 10.11 -8.00 -46.15
N ARG A 262 9.86 -9.31 -46.24
CA ARG A 262 10.42 -10.17 -47.29
C ARG A 262 9.44 -10.17 -48.45
N GLY A 263 9.86 -9.63 -49.59
CA GLY A 263 9.07 -9.60 -50.82
C GLY A 263 8.83 -10.99 -51.39
N LYS A 264 7.63 -11.19 -51.92
CA LYS A 264 7.32 -12.14 -53.00
C LYS A 264 6.59 -11.37 -54.10
N PRO A 265 6.92 -11.58 -55.38
CA PRO A 265 6.31 -10.85 -56.48
C PRO A 265 4.92 -11.43 -56.81
N MET A 266 3.94 -10.54 -56.97
CA MET A 266 2.63 -10.86 -57.55
C MET A 266 2.71 -10.63 -59.07
N LYS A 267 2.21 -11.61 -59.83
CA LYS A 267 2.08 -11.54 -61.30
C LYS A 267 0.94 -10.61 -61.69
N GLU A 268 1.18 -9.83 -62.74
CA GLU A 268 0.16 -9.13 -63.54
C GLU A 268 -0.80 -10.11 -64.21
N LEU A 269 -2.05 -9.67 -64.39
CA LEU A 269 -2.90 -9.89 -65.55
C LEU A 269 -4.08 -8.90 -65.48
N ASP A 270 -4.05 -7.92 -66.39
CA ASP A 270 -5.11 -7.50 -67.34
C ASP A 270 -6.60 -7.72 -67.00
N VAL A 271 -7.60 -6.94 -67.43
CA VAL A 271 -7.83 -5.59 -68.02
C VAL A 271 -9.34 -5.60 -68.38
N LEU A 272 -10.06 -4.52 -68.06
CA LEU A 272 -11.32 -3.99 -68.66
C LEU A 272 -12.73 -4.59 -68.38
N GLY A 273 -13.66 -3.63 -68.14
CA GLY A 273 -15.10 -3.64 -68.48
C GLY A 273 -16.01 -4.21 -67.39
N GLY A 274 -17.03 -3.55 -66.82
CA GLY A 274 -17.91 -2.49 -67.33
C GLY A 274 -19.33 -3.05 -67.49
N GLY A 275 -20.33 -2.51 -66.77
CA GLY A 275 -21.75 -2.62 -67.13
C GLY A 275 -22.67 -3.43 -66.19
N ASP A 276 -23.47 -2.68 -65.43
CA ASP A 276 -24.91 -2.80 -65.16
C ASP A 276 -25.68 -4.12 -65.39
N GLY A 277 -26.63 -4.40 -64.48
CA GLY A 277 -27.90 -5.04 -64.86
C GLY A 277 -28.48 -6.08 -63.91
N LEU A 278 -29.47 -5.64 -63.12
CA LEU A 278 -30.80 -6.24 -62.90
C LEU A 278 -31.00 -7.78 -62.87
N GLY A 279 -31.70 -8.22 -61.81
CA GLY A 279 -32.89 -9.09 -61.95
C GLY A 279 -32.82 -10.49 -61.31
N THR A 280 -33.80 -10.74 -60.40
CA THR A 280 -34.65 -11.96 -60.25
C THR A 280 -33.95 -13.34 -60.22
N GLU A 281 -34.17 -14.26 -59.28
CA GLU A 281 -35.28 -14.65 -58.38
C GLU A 281 -34.68 -15.37 -57.16
#